data_AF-A0A7V9NY71-F1
#
_entry.id   AF-A0A7V9NY71-F1
#
_cell.length_a   1.000
_cell.length_b   1.000
_cell.length_c   1.000
_cell.angle_alpha   90.00
_cell.angle_beta   90.00
_cell.angle_gamma   90.00
#
_symmetry.space_group_name_H-M   'P 1'
#
loop_
_entity.id
_entity.type
_entity.pdbx_description
1 polymer ?
#
loop_
_entity_poly.entity_id
_entity_poly.type
_entity_poly.pdbx_seq_one_letter_code
_entity_poly.pdbx_strand_id
1 'polypeptide(L)'
;MTEKKVQASLKTIETSYKKGFILEALLANYHLNIDLLKFIYSKSAKLAEDKKIKVIIAELSSEIEKNTKLKTLISKKNLKLVKVWASKMDDFFKVLKHKSPENTKSLFNETQKIFGVLNISAYKIFAHKEI
;
A
#
# COMPACT_ATOMS: atom_id res chain seq x y z
N MET A 1 -3.24 8.85 8.86
CA MET A 1 -4.19 7.75 8.57
C MET A 1 -4.85 7.33 9.88
N THR A 2 -6.15 7.03 9.88
CA THR A 2 -6.87 6.52 11.06
C THR A 2 -7.54 5.19 10.73
N GLU A 3 -7.80 4.36 11.74
CA GLU A 3 -8.51 3.09 11.56
C GLU A 3 -9.89 3.27 10.90
N LYS A 4 -10.63 4.32 11.30
CA LYS A 4 -11.91 4.69 10.68
C LYS A 4 -11.78 4.95 9.18
N LYS A 5 -10.70 5.64 8.74
CA LYS A 5 -10.45 5.91 7.32
C LYS A 5 -10.14 4.62 6.55
N VAL A 6 -9.38 3.69 7.14
CA VAL A 6 -9.10 2.37 6.54
C VAL A 6 -10.41 1.59 6.34
N GLN A 7 -11.26 1.53 7.36
CA GLN A 7 -12.55 0.82 7.29
C GLN A 7 -13.49 1.43 6.24
N ALA A 8 -13.54 2.76 6.14
CA ALA A 8 -14.31 3.44 5.11
C ALA A 8 -13.81 3.08 3.70
N SER A 9 -12.50 3.11 3.47
CA SER A 9 -11.90 2.71 2.19
C SER A 9 -12.19 1.25 1.84
N LEU A 10 -12.15 0.33 2.82
CA LEU A 10 -12.49 -1.08 2.62
C LEU A 10 -13.94 -1.26 2.16
N LYS A 11 -14.90 -0.57 2.79
CA LYS A 11 -16.30 -0.61 2.36
C LYS A 11 -16.48 -0.17 0.90
N THR A 12 -15.77 0.88 0.49
CA THR A 12 -15.78 1.34 -0.91
C THR A 12 -15.22 0.27 -1.85
N ILE A 13 -14.06 -0.32 -1.51
CA ILE A 13 -13.43 -1.37 -2.31
C ILE A 13 -14.36 -2.59 -2.46
N GLU A 14 -14.94 -3.06 -1.35
CA GLU A 14 -15.88 -4.18 -1.34
C GLU A 14 -17.14 -3.90 -2.16
N THR A 15 -17.68 -2.68 -2.06
CA THR A 15 -18.87 -2.29 -2.82
C THR A 15 -18.59 -2.29 -4.31
N SER A 16 -17.48 -1.70 -4.74
CA SER A 16 -17.06 -1.71 -6.14
C SER A 16 -16.87 -3.14 -6.65
N TYR A 17 -16.16 -3.98 -5.88
CA TYR A 17 -15.93 -5.37 -6.26
C TYR A 17 -17.23 -6.18 -6.39
N LYS A 18 -18.15 -6.07 -5.42
CA LYS A 18 -19.45 -6.77 -5.44
C LYS A 18 -20.34 -6.35 -6.61
N LYS A 19 -20.21 -5.11 -7.09
CA LYS A 19 -20.92 -4.59 -8.26
C LYS A 19 -20.25 -4.93 -9.60
N GLY A 20 -19.12 -5.65 -9.60
CA GLY A 20 -18.39 -6.01 -10.82
C GLY A 20 -17.40 -4.95 -11.31
N PHE A 21 -17.24 -3.84 -10.59
CA PHE A 21 -16.30 -2.74 -10.90
C PHE A 21 -14.90 -3.09 -10.38
N ILE A 22 -14.26 -4.08 -11.02
CA ILE A 22 -12.97 -4.64 -10.56
C ILE A 22 -11.83 -3.62 -10.70
N LEU A 23 -11.83 -2.81 -11.76
CA LEU A 23 -10.81 -1.78 -11.96
C LEU A 23 -10.89 -0.72 -10.86
N GLU A 24 -12.08 -0.23 -10.55
CA GLU A 24 -12.35 0.75 -9.51
C GLU A 24 -11.98 0.20 -8.13
N ALA A 25 -12.30 -1.07 -7.86
CA ALA A 25 -11.88 -1.75 -6.64
C ALA A 25 -10.35 -1.86 -6.54
N LEU A 26 -9.67 -2.15 -7.65
CA LEU A 26 -8.21 -2.17 -7.73
C LEU A 26 -7.59 -0.80 -7.47
N LEU A 27 -8.09 0.25 -8.13
CA LEU A 27 -7.58 1.61 -7.97
C LEU A 27 -7.78 2.12 -6.53
N ALA A 28 -8.98 1.90 -5.97
CA ALA A 28 -9.26 2.28 -4.58
C ALA A 28 -8.34 1.54 -3.60
N ASN A 29 -8.08 0.24 -3.82
CA ASN A 29 -7.16 -0.53 -2.98
C ASN A 29 -5.70 -0.09 -3.16
N TYR A 30 -5.29 0.20 -4.40
CA TYR A 30 -3.97 0.77 -4.68
C TYR A 30 -3.74 2.05 -3.88
N HIS A 31 -4.69 3.01 -3.94
CA HIS A 31 -4.60 4.26 -3.18
C HIS A 31 -4.55 4.02 -1.67
N LEU A 32 -5.36 3.11 -1.14
CA LEU A 32 -5.31 2.73 0.27
C LEU A 32 -3.92 2.19 0.67
N ASN A 33 -3.33 1.33 -0.16
CA ASN A 33 -1.98 0.81 0.06
C ASN A 33 -0.91 1.90 0.02
N ILE A 34 -1.02 2.88 -0.88
CA ILE A 34 -0.11 4.05 -0.86
C ILE A 34 -0.25 4.80 0.46
N ASP A 35 -1.48 5.10 0.87
CA ASP A 35 -1.72 5.89 2.07
C ASP A 35 -1.21 5.17 3.33
N LEU A 36 -1.35 3.84 3.39
CA LEU A 36 -0.78 3.01 4.46
C LEU A 36 0.75 3.05 4.44
N LEU A 37 1.38 2.93 3.27
CA LEU A 37 2.84 3.04 3.14
C LEU A 37 3.35 4.40 3.63
N LYS A 38 2.70 5.49 3.20
CA LYS A 38 3.02 6.84 3.64
C LYS A 38 2.87 6.98 5.16
N PHE A 39 1.81 6.42 5.72
CA PHE A 39 1.57 6.43 7.16
C PHE A 39 2.65 5.66 7.94
N ILE A 40 3.03 4.47 7.49
CA ILE A 40 4.10 3.68 8.12
C ILE A 40 5.42 4.45 8.05
N TYR A 41 5.76 5.01 6.88
CA TYR A 41 6.99 5.78 6.71
C TYR A 41 7.00 7.07 7.53
N SER A 42 5.85 7.73 7.71
CA SER A 42 5.76 8.94 8.55
C SER A 42 6.11 8.71 10.02
N LYS A 43 6.18 7.45 10.47
CA LYS A 43 6.64 7.09 11.82
C LYS A 43 8.15 6.98 11.95
N SER A 44 8.88 6.91 10.84
CA SER A 44 10.35 6.91 10.84
C SER A 44 10.97 8.21 10.35
N ALA A 45 10.30 8.92 9.44
CA ALA A 45 10.84 10.14 8.84
C ALA A 45 9.73 11.13 8.46
N LYS A 46 10.07 12.41 8.34
CA LYS A 46 9.16 13.41 7.76
C LYS A 46 9.00 13.12 6.27
N LEU A 47 7.77 12.83 5.83
CA LEU A 47 7.46 12.68 4.42
C LEU A 47 7.36 14.08 3.80
N ALA A 48 8.18 14.38 2.80
CA ALA A 48 7.93 15.56 1.97
C ALA A 48 6.64 15.32 1.16
N GLU A 49 5.84 16.37 0.99
CA GLU A 49 4.64 16.31 0.13
C GLU A 49 5.07 15.92 -1.30
N ASP A 50 4.22 15.15 -1.99
CA ASP A 50 4.36 14.76 -3.40
C ASP A 50 5.47 13.79 -3.81
N LYS A 51 6.11 13.08 -2.89
CA LYS A 51 7.03 12.00 -3.28
C LYS A 51 6.31 10.88 -4.05
N LYS A 52 6.88 10.49 -5.20
CA LYS A 52 6.47 9.31 -5.97
C LYS A 52 6.59 8.05 -5.12
N ILE A 53 5.66 7.10 -5.28
CA ILE A 53 5.64 5.86 -4.48
C ILE A 53 6.95 5.05 -4.56
N LYS A 54 7.58 5.00 -5.74
CA LYS A 54 8.88 4.31 -5.90
C LYS A 54 9.97 4.92 -5.00
N VAL A 55 9.97 6.24 -4.85
CA VAL A 55 10.91 6.96 -3.97
C VAL A 55 10.61 6.61 -2.52
N ILE A 56 9.34 6.66 -2.11
CA ILE A 56 8.91 6.29 -0.74
C ILE A 56 9.36 4.86 -0.39
N ILE A 57 9.17 3.90 -1.30
CA ILE A 57 9.56 2.50 -1.07
C ILE A 57 11.09 2.37 -0.97
N ALA A 58 11.86 3.10 -1.80
CA ALA A 58 13.31 3.09 -1.75
C ALA A 58 13.84 3.68 -0.43
N GLU A 59 13.32 4.82 -0.01
CA GLU A 59 13.67 5.46 1.26
C GLU A 59 13.30 4.57 2.45
N LEU A 60 12.08 4.04 2.47
CA LEU A 60 11.62 3.11 3.51
C LEU A 60 12.54 1.87 3.59
N SER A 61 13.08 1.40 2.46
CA SER A 61 14.03 0.29 2.44
C SER A 61 15.35 0.62 3.11
N SER A 62 15.88 1.82 2.84
CA SER A 62 17.12 2.32 3.45
C SER A 62 16.93 2.55 4.95
N GLU A 63 15.79 3.13 5.35
CA GLU A 63 15.47 3.42 6.74
C GLU A 63 15.29 2.14 7.58
N ILE A 64 14.71 1.07 7.04
CA ILE A 64 14.56 -0.21 7.76
C ILE A 64 15.92 -0.82 8.14
N GLU A 65 16.99 -0.49 7.42
CA GLU A 65 18.33 -1.00 7.75
C GLU A 65 18.92 -0.29 8.98
N LYS A 66 18.51 0.96 9.21
CA LYS A 66 19.05 1.85 10.25
C LYS A 66 18.15 1.94 11.47
N ASN A 67 16.84 1.77 11.29
CA ASN A 67 15.83 1.99 12.33
C ASN A 67 15.20 0.66 12.79
N THR A 68 15.64 0.18 13.95
CA THR A 68 15.14 -1.07 14.56
C THR A 68 13.65 -1.02 14.88
N LYS A 69 13.11 0.14 15.29
CA LYS A 69 11.66 0.30 15.52
C LYS A 69 10.87 0.12 14.23
N LEU A 70 11.34 0.67 13.11
CA LEU A 70 10.67 0.50 11.82
C LEU A 70 10.69 -0.95 11.34
N LYS A 71 11.78 -1.68 11.64
CA LYS A 71 11.93 -3.11 11.32
C LYS A 71 10.93 -4.01 12.07
N THR A 72 10.45 -3.60 13.25
CA THR A 72 9.39 -4.34 13.97
C THR A 72 8.00 -4.08 13.37
N LEU A 73 7.80 -2.90 12.76
CA LEU A 73 6.56 -2.55 12.06
C LEU A 73 6.44 -3.35 10.76
N ILE A 74 7.45 -3.26 9.89
CA ILE A 74 7.47 -3.93 8.58
C ILE A 74 8.82 -4.63 8.32
N SER A 75 8.76 -5.92 7.96
CA SER A 75 9.96 -6.72 7.71
C SER A 75 10.54 -6.48 6.32
N LYS A 76 11.85 -6.74 6.14
CA LYS A 76 12.51 -6.68 4.81
C LYS A 76 11.84 -7.61 3.78
N LYS A 77 11.39 -8.80 4.20
CA LYS A 77 10.65 -9.74 3.35
C LYS A 77 9.34 -9.14 2.86
N ASN A 78 8.58 -8.52 3.75
CA ASN A 78 7.31 -7.87 3.43
C ASN A 78 7.52 -6.68 2.48
N LEU A 79 8.56 -5.88 2.73
CA LEU A 79 8.90 -4.76 1.85
C LEU A 79 9.31 -5.22 0.44
N LYS A 80 9.99 -6.37 0.31
CA LYS A 80 10.29 -6.96 -1.00
C LYS A 80 9.01 -7.29 -1.77
N LEU A 81 7.98 -7.81 -1.10
CA LEU A 81 6.66 -8.05 -1.73
C LEU A 81 6.03 -6.73 -2.22
N VAL A 82 6.08 -5.68 -1.39
CA VAL A 82 5.59 -4.35 -1.76
C VAL A 82 6.32 -3.80 -2.99
N LYS A 83 7.65 -3.95 -3.05
CA LYS A 83 8.46 -3.53 -4.22
C LYS A 83 8.01 -4.22 -5.51
N VAL A 84 7.88 -5.55 -5.47
CA VAL A 84 7.47 -6.34 -6.63
C VAL A 84 6.07 -5.92 -7.08
N TRP A 85 5.14 -5.79 -6.14
CA TRP A 85 3.79 -5.31 -6.42
C TRP A 85 3.77 -3.90 -7.03
N ALA A 86 4.54 -2.96 -6.48
CA ALA A 86 4.61 -1.59 -6.99
C ALA A 86 5.16 -1.54 -8.42
N SER A 87 6.11 -2.42 -8.78
CA SER A 87 6.57 -2.58 -10.16
C SER A 87 5.46 -3.07 -11.08
N LYS A 88 4.72 -4.11 -10.66
CA LYS A 88 3.58 -4.63 -11.44
C LYS A 88 2.47 -3.59 -11.62
N MET A 89 2.18 -2.78 -10.60
CA MET A 89 1.23 -1.66 -10.70
C MET A 89 1.71 -0.61 -11.69
N ASP A 90 3.00 -0.27 -11.69
CA ASP A 90 3.57 0.67 -12.66
C ASP A 90 3.42 0.17 -14.10
N ASP A 91 3.69 -1.12 -14.33
CA ASP A 91 3.51 -1.73 -15.65
C ASP A 91 2.04 -1.80 -16.05
N PHE A 92 1.15 -2.12 -15.11
CA PHE A 92 -0.30 -2.04 -15.31
C PHE A 92 -0.75 -0.64 -15.72
N PHE A 93 -0.29 0.41 -15.03
CA PHE A 93 -0.63 1.79 -15.38
C PHE A 93 -0.07 2.24 -16.73
N LYS A 94 1.09 1.73 -17.16
CA LYS A 94 1.60 1.96 -18.51
C LYS A 94 0.67 1.34 -19.55
N VAL A 95 0.23 0.10 -19.35
CA VAL A 95 -0.70 -0.58 -20.25
C VAL A 95 -2.06 0.11 -20.29
N LEU A 96 -2.60 0.49 -19.13
CA LEU A 96 -3.91 1.14 -19.00
C LEU A 96 -4.03 2.44 -19.81
N LYS A 97 -2.92 3.16 -20.02
CA LYS A 97 -2.89 4.37 -20.87
C LYS A 97 -3.20 4.10 -22.34
N HIS A 98 -2.99 2.88 -22.80
CA HIS A 98 -3.08 2.50 -24.21
C HIS A 98 -4.22 1.52 -24.50
N LYS A 99 -4.52 0.62 -23.56
CA LYS A 99 -5.57 -0.40 -23.72
C LYS A 99 -6.11 -0.91 -22.38
N SER A 100 -7.23 -1.62 -22.43
CA SER A 100 -7.77 -2.31 -21.26
C SER A 100 -6.85 -3.46 -20.81
N PRO A 101 -6.39 -3.50 -19.55
CA PRO A 101 -5.50 -4.54 -19.07
C PRO A 101 -6.24 -5.84 -18.70
N GLU A 102 -5.80 -6.95 -19.28
CA GLU A 102 -6.41 -8.29 -19.11
C GLU A 102 -6.19 -8.88 -17.71
N ASN A 103 -5.17 -8.43 -16.98
CA ASN A 103 -4.75 -9.01 -15.70
C ASN A 103 -5.34 -8.31 -14.46
N THR A 104 -6.34 -7.43 -14.62
CA THR A 104 -6.91 -6.60 -13.54
C THR A 104 -7.33 -7.41 -12.31
N LYS A 105 -8.02 -8.55 -12.50
CA LYS A 105 -8.46 -9.41 -11.39
C LYS A 105 -7.29 -10.07 -10.64
N SER A 106 -6.27 -10.53 -11.36
CA SER A 106 -5.07 -11.10 -10.73
C SER A 106 -4.34 -10.03 -9.91
N LEU A 107 -4.17 -8.85 -10.48
CA LEU A 107 -3.50 -7.74 -9.81
C LEU A 107 -4.29 -7.22 -8.61
N PHE A 108 -5.63 -7.26 -8.66
CA PHE A 108 -6.48 -6.97 -7.51
C PHE A 108 -6.20 -7.93 -6.34
N ASN A 109 -6.14 -9.24 -6.60
CA ASN A 109 -5.84 -10.23 -5.57
C ASN A 109 -4.44 -10.03 -4.97
N GLU A 110 -3.44 -9.68 -5.79
CA GLU A 110 -2.12 -9.32 -5.29
C GLU A 110 -2.16 -8.06 -4.42
N THR A 111 -2.94 -7.05 -4.83
CA THR A 111 -3.12 -5.80 -4.09
C THR A 111 -3.77 -6.03 -2.72
N GLN A 112 -4.74 -6.96 -2.63
CA GLN A 112 -5.33 -7.39 -1.35
C GLN A 112 -4.30 -8.05 -0.41
N LYS A 113 -3.38 -8.87 -0.95
CA LYS A 113 -2.29 -9.47 -0.16
C LYS A 113 -1.36 -8.39 0.40
N ILE A 114 -1.03 -7.38 -0.42
CA ILE A 114 -0.23 -6.23 0.02
C ILE A 114 -0.96 -5.41 1.08
N PHE A 115 -2.26 -5.20 0.92
CA PHE A 115 -3.08 -4.56 1.95
C PHE A 115 -2.97 -5.30 3.28
N GLY A 116 -3.11 -6.62 3.31
CA GLY A 116 -2.97 -7.40 4.54
C GLY A 116 -1.62 -7.18 5.25
N VAL A 117 -0.52 -7.17 4.48
CA VAL A 117 0.82 -6.90 5.00
C VAL A 117 0.94 -5.48 5.60
N LEU A 118 0.43 -4.48 4.89
CA LEU A 118 0.50 -3.08 5.32
C LEU A 118 -0.45 -2.79 6.48
N ASN A 119 -1.63 -3.40 6.49
CA ASN A 119 -2.64 -3.23 7.52
C ASN A 119 -2.16 -3.82 8.86
N ILE A 120 -1.51 -5.00 8.85
CA ILE A 120 -0.86 -5.54 10.06
C ILE A 120 0.19 -4.55 10.59
N SER A 121 0.98 -3.97 9.69
CA SER A 121 2.02 -2.99 10.06
C SER A 121 1.41 -1.71 10.63
N ALA A 122 0.33 -1.20 10.03
CA ALA A 122 -0.41 -0.03 10.51
C ALA A 122 -1.15 -0.28 11.83
N TYR A 123 -1.70 -1.49 12.03
CA TYR A 123 -2.39 -1.86 13.26
C TYR A 123 -1.44 -1.87 14.45
N LYS A 124 -0.19 -2.33 14.29
CA LYS A 124 0.84 -2.19 15.34
C LYS A 124 1.02 -0.73 15.77
N ILE A 125 0.94 0.21 14.82
CA ILE A 125 1.05 1.65 15.10
C ILE A 125 -0.23 2.16 15.80
N PHE A 126 -1.41 1.70 15.40
CA PHE A 126 -2.67 2.10 16.02
C PHE A 126 -2.83 1.55 17.45
N ALA A 127 -2.38 0.32 17.68
CA ALA A 127 -2.44 -0.33 18.99
C ALA A 127 -1.43 0.27 19.98
N HIS A 128 -0.24 0.67 19.51
CA HIS A 128 0.73 1.41 20.31
C HIS A 128 0.47 2.92 20.24
N LYS A 129 -0.64 3.37 20.85
CA LYS A 129 -1.10 4.77 20.89
C LYS A 129 -0.11 5.80 21.45
N GLU A 130 1.13 5.44 21.78
CA GLU A 130 2.17 6.35 22.29
C GLU A 130 3.56 5.98 21.72
N ILE A 131 4.05 6.82 20.80
CA ILE A 131 5.46 7.23 20.72
C ILE A 131 5.44 8.75 20.56
#